data_AF-A0A8X6F103-F1
#
_entry.id   AF-A0A8X6F103-F1
#
_cell.length_a   1.000
_cell.length_b   1.000
_cell.length_c   1.000
_cell.angle_alpha   90.00
_cell.angle_beta   90.00
_cell.angle_gamma   90.00
#
_symmetry.space_group_name_H-M   'P 1'
#
loop_
_entity.id
_entity.type
_entity.pdbx_description
1 polymer ?
#
loop_
_entity_poly.entity_id
_entity_poly.type
_entity_poly.pdbx_seq_one_letter_code
_entity_poly.pdbx_strand_id
1 'polypeptide(L)'
;MIQRKKITMAKVLEVYPGKDNTVRVVRLKTQSGEIVRPDRRIHPLEIKCTPKVDDESHSSGKPLTTKSGRTVKVPSRFLRT
;
A
#
# COMPACT_ATOMS: atom_id res chain seq x y z
N MET A 1 -35.57 -0.74 -14.72
CA MET A 1 -35.05 -1.49 -13.56
C MET A 1 -33.62 -1.05 -13.29
N ILE A 2 -33.31 -0.54 -12.09
CA ILE A 2 -31.94 -0.14 -11.73
C ILE A 2 -31.23 -1.37 -11.14
N GLN A 3 -30.25 -1.94 -11.83
CA GLN A 3 -29.46 -3.06 -11.32
C GLN A 3 -28.46 -2.54 -10.28
N ARG A 4 -28.54 -3.07 -9.05
CA ARG A 4 -27.57 -2.79 -7.98
C ARG A 4 -26.30 -3.61 -8.24
N LYS A 5 -25.21 -2.93 -8.61
CA LYS A 5 -23.90 -3.55 -8.82
C LYS A 5 -23.35 -4.07 -7.48
N LYS A 6 -23.15 -5.39 -7.36
CA LYS A 6 -22.59 -6.08 -6.19
C LYS A 6 -21.34 -5.37 -5.64
N ILE A 7 -21.20 -5.33 -4.31
CA ILE A 7 -20.00 -4.82 -3.63
C ILE A 7 -18.92 -5.90 -3.74
N THR A 8 -17.76 -5.50 -4.26
CA THR A 8 -16.62 -6.38 -4.51
C THR A 8 -15.36 -5.71 -3.97
N MET A 9 -14.49 -6.46 -3.31
CA MET A 9 -13.18 -5.96 -2.94
C MET A 9 -12.34 -5.67 -4.19
N ALA A 10 -11.56 -4.59 -4.12
CA ALA A 10 -10.71 -4.17 -5.21
C ALA A 10 -9.49 -3.40 -4.70
N LYS A 11 -8.41 -3.39 -5.49
CA LYS A 11 -7.28 -2.47 -5.29
C LYS A 11 -7.46 -1.23 -6.16
N VAL A 12 -7.09 -0.07 -5.64
CA VAL A 12 -7.02 1.16 -6.43
C VAL A 12 -5.81 1.08 -7.35
N LEU A 13 -6.02 1.25 -8.66
CA LEU A 13 -4.94 1.31 -9.65
C LEU A 13 -4.61 2.76 -10.02
N GLU A 14 -5.64 3.53 -10.35
CA GLU A 14 -5.49 4.89 -10.87
C GLU A 14 -6.63 5.76 -10.37
N VAL A 15 -6.33 7.04 -10.16
CA VAL A 15 -7.26 8.04 -9.63
C VAL A 15 -7.44 9.14 -10.66
N TYR A 16 -8.69 9.49 -10.97
CA TYR A 16 -9.02 10.57 -11.90
C TYR A 16 -9.54 11.80 -11.11
N PRO A 17 -8.67 12.79 -10.87
CA PRO A 17 -9.08 14.04 -10.23
C PRO A 17 -9.90 14.92 -11.17
N GLY A 18 -10.78 15.74 -10.59
CA GLY A 18 -11.48 16.80 -11.29
C GLY A 18 -10.62 18.06 -11.46
N LYS A 19 -11.21 19.11 -12.04
CA LYS A 19 -10.57 20.43 -12.21
C LYS A 19 -10.17 21.09 -10.88
N ASP A 20 -10.84 20.70 -9.80
CA ASP A 20 -10.61 21.09 -8.41
C ASP A 20 -9.58 20.21 -7.69
N ASN A 21 -8.85 19.35 -8.42
CA ASN A 21 -7.95 18.32 -7.88
C ASN A 21 -8.63 17.34 -6.90
N THR A 22 -9.96 17.34 -6.83
CA THR A 22 -10.71 16.43 -5.97
C THR A 22 -10.95 15.14 -6.72
N VAL A 23 -10.69 14.00 -6.07
CA VAL A 23 -10.91 12.68 -6.66
C VAL A 23 -12.40 12.47 -6.92
N ARG A 24 -12.79 12.28 -8.20
CA ARG A 24 -14.19 12.02 -8.56
C ARG A 24 -14.41 10.58 -8.95
N VAL A 25 -13.44 9.99 -9.65
CA VAL A 25 -13.55 8.65 -10.23
C VAL A 25 -12.24 7.90 -10.02
N VAL A 26 -12.36 6.60 -9.77
CA VAL A 26 -11.23 5.71 -9.49
C VAL A 26 -11.33 4.46 -10.36
N ARG A 27 -10.20 4.02 -10.91
CA ARG A 27 -10.06 2.73 -11.60
C ARG A 27 -9.59 1.69 -10.60
N LEU A 28 -10.34 0.60 -10.52
CA LEU A 28 -10.20 -0.44 -9.53
C LEU A 28 -9.90 -1.79 -10.19
N LYS A 29 -8.96 -2.56 -9.62
CA LYS A 29 -8.71 -3.96 -9.97
C LYS A 29 -9.50 -4.86 -9.03
N THR A 30 -10.50 -5.55 -9.56
CA THR A 30 -11.21 -6.64 -8.88
C THR A 30 -10.66 -7.99 -9.33
N GLN A 31 -11.09 -9.07 -8.67
CA GLN A 31 -10.77 -10.43 -9.11
C GLN A 31 -11.28 -10.72 -10.53
N SER A 32 -12.42 -10.14 -10.90
CA SER A 32 -13.07 -10.37 -12.20
C SER A 32 -12.56 -9.45 -13.32
N GLY A 33 -11.60 -8.56 -13.04
CA GLY A 33 -11.07 -7.62 -14.02
C GLY A 33 -10.96 -6.19 -13.48
N GLU A 34 -11.18 -5.22 -14.34
CA GLU A 34 -11.06 -3.80 -13.99
C GLU A 34 -12.39 -3.10 -14.09
N ILE A 35 -12.69 -2.26 -13.11
CA ILE A 35 -13.93 -1.50 -13.07
C ILE A 35 -13.64 -0.05 -12.70
N VAL A 36 -14.45 0.86 -13.24
CA VAL A 36 -14.42 2.27 -12.88
C VAL A 36 -15.60 2.57 -11.96
N ARG A 37 -15.35 3.28 -10.86
CA ARG A 37 -16.37 3.69 -9.87
C ARG A 37 -16.13 5.14 -9.43
N PRO A 38 -17.19 5.91 -9.17
CA PRO A 38 -17.06 7.18 -8.47
C PRO A 38 -16.51 6.96 -7.05
N ASP A 39 -15.68 7.87 -6.57
CA ASP A 39 -15.04 7.79 -5.25
C ASP A 39 -16.08 7.62 -4.11
N ARG A 40 -17.17 8.40 -4.19
CA ARG A 40 -18.30 8.33 -3.24
C ARG A 40 -18.97 6.95 -3.13
N ARG A 41 -18.74 6.04 -4.08
CA ARG A 41 -19.30 4.67 -4.09
C ARG A 41 -18.28 3.61 -3.66
N ILE A 42 -17.13 4.02 -3.16
CA ILE A 42 -16.04 3.17 -2.68
C ILE A 42 -15.94 3.37 -1.17
N HIS A 43 -15.72 2.28 -0.45
CA HIS A 43 -15.47 2.32 0.99
C HIS A 43 -14.06 1.78 1.25
N PRO A 44 -13.18 2.54 1.92
CA PRO A 44 -11.84 2.06 2.25
C PRO A 44 -11.93 0.87 3.21
N LEU A 45 -11.03 -0.08 3.04
CA LEU A 45 -10.92 -1.24 3.93
C LEU A 45 -9.93 -0.93 5.05
N GLU A 46 -10.23 -1.38 6.27
CA GLU A 46 -9.37 -1.21 7.46
C GLU A 46 -8.15 -2.15 7.44
N ILE A 47 -7.39 -2.12 6.35
CA ILE A 47 -6.23 -2.98 6.17
C ILE A 47 -4.99 -2.12 6.39
N LYS A 48 -4.13 -2.54 7.32
CA LYS A 48 -2.78 -1.97 7.45
C LYS A 48 -1.96 -2.49 6.28
N CYS A 49 -1.90 -1.70 5.20
CA CYS A 49 -1.00 -2.00 4.10
C CYS A 49 0.41 -1.66 4.59
N THR A 50 1.17 -2.66 5.06
CA THR A 50 2.61 -2.49 5.17
C THR A 50 3.11 -2.32 3.74
N PRO A 51 3.70 -1.17 3.36
CA PRO A 51 4.33 -1.08 2.06
C PRO A 51 5.34 -2.23 2.01
N LYS A 52 5.15 -3.15 1.06
CA LYS A 52 6.26 -3.97 0.63
C LYS A 52 7.16 -2.98 -0.08
N VAL A 53 8.14 -2.47 0.65
CA VAL A 53 9.27 -1.80 0.03
C VAL A 53 9.83 -2.88 -0.89
N ASP A 54 9.70 -2.69 -2.20
CA ASP A 54 10.53 -3.45 -3.13
C ASP A 54 11.95 -2.98 -2.82
N ASP A 55 12.64 -3.72 -1.95
CA ASP A 55 13.97 -3.43 -1.44
C ASP A 55 15.02 -3.60 -2.56
N GLU A 56 14.95 -2.78 -3.60
CA GLU A 56 16.10 -2.48 -4.46
C GLU A 56 16.91 -1.35 -3.80
N SER A 57 17.41 -1.67 -2.60
CA SER A 57 18.49 -0.92 -1.97
C SER A 57 19.48 -1.92 -1.39
N HIS A 58 20.52 -2.18 -2.17
CA HIS A 58 21.80 -2.68 -1.66
C HIS A 58 22.39 -1.67 -0.66
N SER A 59 21.80 -1.51 0.53
CA SER A 59 22.57 -1.08 1.69
C SER A 59 23.12 -2.35 2.30
N SER A 60 24.34 -2.73 1.92
CA SER A 60 25.14 -3.68 2.68
C SER A 60 25.26 -3.13 4.10
N GLY A 61 24.35 -3.54 4.99
CA GLY A 61 24.35 -3.14 6.38
C GLY A 61 25.71 -3.48 6.97
N LYS A 62 26.50 -2.46 7.28
CA LYS A 62 27.75 -2.68 8.00
C LYS A 62 27.36 -3.34 9.33
N PRO A 63 27.88 -4.53 9.68
CA PRO A 63 27.58 -5.12 10.97
C PRO A 63 27.99 -4.14 12.06
N LEU A 64 27.17 -4.01 13.10
CA LEU A 64 27.55 -3.23 14.27
C LEU A 64 28.73 -3.95 14.95
N THR A 65 29.94 -3.42 14.79
CA THR A 65 31.16 -3.99 15.37
C THR A 65 31.54 -3.24 16.64
N THR A 66 31.93 -3.96 17.69
CA THR A 66 32.58 -3.36 18.87
C THR A 66 33.99 -2.86 18.51
N LYS A 67 34.62 -2.06 19.39
CA LYS A 67 36.04 -1.65 19.27
C LYS A 67 37.04 -2.80 19.10
N SER A 68 36.63 -4.03 19.46
CA SER A 68 37.42 -5.26 19.32
C SER A 68 37.02 -6.11 18.10
N GLY A 69 36.16 -5.60 17.22
CA GLY A 69 35.73 -6.27 15.99
C GLY A 69 34.64 -7.32 16.16
N ARG A 70 34.00 -7.47 17.33
CA ARG A 70 32.88 -8.42 17.50
C ARG A 70 31.60 -7.87 16.89
N THR A 71 30.92 -8.70 16.10
CA THR A 71 29.60 -8.38 15.54
C THR A 71 28.52 -8.49 16.62
N VAL A 72 27.76 -7.43 16.83
CA VAL A 72 26.65 -7.37 17.79
C VAL A 72 25.33 -7.60 17.07
N LYS A 73 24.58 -8.62 17.52
CA LYS A 73 23.21 -8.86 17.05
C LYS A 73 22.24 -7.96 17.81
N VAL A 74 21.51 -7.10 17.11
CA VAL A 74 20.47 -6.24 17.72
C VAL A 74 19.15 -7.02 17.80
N PRO A 75 18.53 -7.14 18.99
CA PRO A 75 17.20 -7.73 19.12
C PRO A 75 16.12 -6.90 18.43
N SER A 76 15.14 -7.57 17.81
CA SER A 76 14.06 -6.95 17.04
C SER A 76 13.20 -5.97 17.84
N ARG A 77 13.16 -6.09 19.19
CA ARG A 77 12.45 -5.17 20.08
C ARG A 77 12.94 -3.72 20.00
N PHE A 78 14.18 -3.49 19.56
CA PHE A 78 14.78 -2.16 19.44
C PHE A 78 14.59 -1.51 18.07
N LEU A 79 13.99 -2.22 17.11
CA LEU A 79 13.83 -1.76 15.73
C LEU A 79 12.45 -1.11 15.46
N ARG A 80 11.68 -0.76 16.51
CA ARG A 80 10.38 -0.08 16.36
C ARG A 80 10.53 1.42 16.57
N THR A 81 10.20 2.20 15.55
CA THR A 81 9.79 3.60 15.66
C THR A 81 8.63 3.82 14.72
#